data_AF-A0A7G8W9H9-F1
#
_entry.id   AF-A0A7G8W9H9-F1
#
_cell.length_a   1.000
_cell.length_b   1.000
_cell.length_c   1.000
_cell.angle_alpha   90.00
_cell.angle_beta   90.00
_cell.angle_gamma   90.00
#
_symmetry.space_group_name_H-M   'P 1'
#
loop_
_entity.id
_entity.type
_entity.pdbx_description
1 polymer ?
#
loop_
_entity_poly.entity_id
_entity_poly.type
_entity_poly.pdbx_seq_one_letter_code
_entity_poly.pdbx_strand_id
1 'polypeptide(L)'
;MDLARHCRLCDHQITSLKIGTTCGLNNLKPEFNKTCSKIELNEKFEDHLKHLNIDYQNYKRKKLLTYTYFVVFAVMGISVIIGGFLFGKFTLESRIISSVTIMIIVIGLTLLGKAFGTLNIYRQDIEIAKSKKDNIDEVLKEYNITYDIQIMFGKEIHGTQDVYAELKINY
;
A
#
# COMPACT_ATOMS: atom_id res chain seq x y z
N MET A 1 -12.43 18.30 11.99
CA MET A 1 -11.31 17.67 12.71
C MET A 1 -11.83 16.39 13.34
N ASP A 2 -11.20 15.27 13.02
CA ASP A 2 -11.73 13.92 13.27
C ASP A 2 -11.25 13.43 14.66
N LEU A 3 -12.10 13.62 15.68
CA LEU A 3 -11.84 13.37 17.10
C LEU A 3 -11.27 11.95 17.37
N ALA A 4 -11.63 10.99 16.53
CA ALA A 4 -11.17 9.60 16.61
C ALA A 4 -9.67 9.43 16.37
N ARG A 5 -9.04 10.30 15.57
CA ARG A 5 -7.60 10.21 15.25
C ARG A 5 -6.73 10.60 16.44
N HIS A 6 -7.11 11.68 17.12
CA HIS A 6 -6.48 12.14 18.35
C HIS A 6 -6.61 11.12 19.49
N CYS A 7 -7.74 10.42 19.56
CA CYS A 7 -7.98 9.45 20.63
C CYS A 7 -7.10 8.19 20.53
N ARG A 8 -6.54 7.85 19.34
CA ARG A 8 -5.61 6.72 19.16
C ARG A 8 -4.21 6.97 19.72
N LEU A 9 -3.90 8.23 20.00
CA LEU A 9 -2.58 8.69 20.44
C LEU A 9 -2.52 8.94 21.95
N CYS A 10 -3.64 8.75 22.67
CA CYS A 10 -3.71 8.98 24.11
C CYS A 10 -3.42 7.67 24.85
N ASP A 11 -2.43 7.67 25.75
CA ASP A 11 -2.00 6.51 26.53
C ASP A 11 -3.08 5.85 27.40
N HIS A 12 -4.18 6.56 27.64
CA HIS A 12 -5.29 6.08 28.44
C HIS A 12 -6.45 5.56 27.59
N GLN A 13 -6.27 5.24 26.31
CA GLN A 13 -7.40 4.78 25.48
C GLN A 13 -7.95 3.42 25.93
N ILE A 14 -9.25 3.37 26.25
CA ILE A 14 -10.01 2.13 26.43
C ILE A 14 -10.95 1.97 25.24
N THR A 15 -10.91 0.81 24.58
CA THR A 15 -11.79 0.48 23.46
C THR A 15 -12.76 -0.61 23.85
N SER A 16 -14.07 -0.32 23.79
CA SER A 16 -15.12 -1.32 24.02
C SER A 16 -16.13 -1.30 22.87
N LEU A 17 -16.44 -2.48 22.33
CA LEU A 17 -17.42 -2.66 21.24
C LEU A 17 -18.82 -2.12 21.57
N LYS A 18 -19.16 -1.99 22.86
CA LYS A 18 -20.44 -1.42 23.32
C LYS A 18 -20.43 0.10 23.50
N ILE A 19 -19.27 0.73 23.73
CA ILE A 19 -19.18 2.11 24.26
C ILE A 19 -18.39 3.05 23.33
N GLY A 20 -17.56 2.52 22.42
CA GLY A 20 -16.64 3.31 21.58
C GLY A 20 -15.29 3.54 22.25
N THR A 21 -14.54 4.55 21.80
CA THR A 21 -13.23 4.93 22.36
C THR A 21 -13.41 5.87 23.55
N THR A 22 -12.98 5.46 24.75
CA THR A 22 -13.04 6.27 25.98
C THR A 22 -11.64 6.52 26.55
N CYS A 23 -11.50 7.56 27.39
CA CYS A 23 -10.25 7.85 28.10
C CYS A 23 -10.32 7.24 29.52
N GLY A 24 -9.36 6.37 29.83
CA GLY A 24 -9.30 5.48 30.98
C GLY A 24 -8.97 6.14 32.30
N LEU A 25 -8.60 7.43 32.30
CA LEU A 25 -8.48 8.19 33.54
C LEU A 25 -9.85 8.45 34.18
N ASN A 26 -10.90 8.69 33.37
CA ASN A 26 -12.17 9.22 33.87
C ASN A 26 -13.43 8.48 33.40
N ASN A 27 -13.34 7.48 32.50
CA ASN A 27 -14.51 6.84 31.83
C ASN A 27 -15.47 7.84 31.15
N LEU A 28 -15.02 9.08 30.91
CA LEU A 28 -15.79 10.14 30.27
C LEU A 28 -15.42 10.27 28.78
N LYS A 29 -16.35 10.84 27.99
CA LYS A 29 -16.10 11.21 26.60
C LYS A 29 -15.01 12.28 26.56
N PRO A 30 -13.95 12.13 25.75
CA PRO A 30 -12.84 13.05 25.79
C PRO A 30 -13.23 14.42 25.21
N GLU A 31 -13.13 15.47 26.03
CA GLU A 31 -13.12 16.86 25.57
C GLU A 31 -11.69 17.23 25.15
N PHE A 32 -11.39 17.06 23.86
CA PHE A 32 -10.10 17.50 23.32
C PHE A 32 -10.15 18.99 23.00
N ASN A 33 -9.52 19.83 23.82
CA ASN A 33 -9.22 21.22 23.44
C ASN A 33 -7.95 21.25 22.58
N LYS A 34 -8.09 20.80 21.33
CA LYS A 34 -7.08 20.76 20.25
C LYS A 34 -5.80 19.93 20.46
N THR A 35 -5.34 19.67 21.69
CA THR A 35 -4.12 18.89 21.96
C THR A 35 -4.23 18.13 23.29
N CYS A 36 -3.59 16.97 23.39
CA CYS A 36 -3.35 16.31 24.68
C CYS A 36 -2.24 17.05 25.44
N SER A 37 -2.43 17.32 26.74
CA SER A 37 -1.46 18.06 27.58
C SER A 37 -0.08 17.41 27.69
N LYS A 38 0.02 16.10 27.40
CA LYS A 38 1.28 15.36 27.25
C LYS A 38 0.98 14.12 26.41
N ILE A 39 1.64 13.96 25.27
CA ILE A 39 1.63 12.72 24.50
C ILE A 39 2.87 11.93 24.92
N GLU A 40 2.67 10.77 25.54
CA GLU A 40 3.73 9.80 25.76
C GLU A 40 3.61 8.77 24.62
N LEU A 41 4.69 8.60 23.86
CA LEU A 41 4.71 7.66 22.74
C LEU A 41 4.92 6.27 23.33
N ASN A 42 3.84 5.52 23.45
CA ASN A 42 3.89 4.13 23.91
C ASN A 42 4.65 3.25 22.90
N GLU A 43 5.27 2.16 23.36
CA GLU A 43 5.90 1.14 22.49
C GLU A 43 4.97 0.68 21.37
N LYS A 44 3.67 0.52 21.67
CA LYS A 44 2.66 0.14 20.67
C LYS A 44 2.54 1.17 19.53
N PHE A 45 2.64 2.45 19.85
CA PHE A 45 2.60 3.51 18.85
C PHE A 45 3.90 3.57 18.03
N GLU A 46 5.04 3.42 18.69
CA GLU A 46 6.34 3.32 18.00
C GLU A 46 6.37 2.15 17.01
N ASP A 47 5.87 0.98 17.41
CA ASP A 47 5.79 -0.17 16.53
C ASP A 47 4.80 0.05 15.38
N HIS A 48 3.68 0.72 15.64
CA HIS A 48 2.77 1.13 14.57
C HIS A 48 3.44 2.07 13.56
N LEU A 49 4.22 3.04 14.06
CA LEU A 49 4.97 3.98 13.24
C LEU A 49 6.06 3.27 12.41
N LYS A 50 6.77 2.31 13.01
CA LYS A 50 7.74 1.46 12.30
C LYS A 50 7.05 0.67 11.20
N HIS A 51 5.95 -0.02 11.50
CA HIS A 51 5.21 -0.82 10.52
C HIS A 51 4.75 0.01 9.31
N LEU A 52 4.17 1.19 9.53
CA LEU A 52 3.71 2.04 8.42
C LEU A 52 4.85 2.51 7.52
N ASN A 53 5.99 2.88 8.11
CA ASN A 53 7.16 3.28 7.35
C ASN A 53 7.79 2.08 6.61
N ILE A 54 7.83 0.90 7.23
CA ILE A 54 8.28 -0.35 6.60
C ILE A 54 7.39 -0.69 5.39
N ASP A 55 6.07 -0.65 5.55
CA ASP A 55 5.12 -0.94 4.48
C ASP A 55 5.32 0.01 3.30
N TYR A 56 5.38 1.32 3.56
CA TYR A 56 5.61 2.33 2.53
C TYR A 56 6.95 2.13 1.81
N GLN A 57 8.03 1.86 2.54
CA GLN A 57 9.34 1.56 1.95
C GLN A 57 9.32 0.27 1.12
N ASN A 58 8.60 -0.77 1.58
CA ASN A 58 8.46 -2.03 0.86
C ASN A 58 7.75 -1.83 -0.49
N TYR A 59 6.62 -1.09 -0.51
CA TYR A 59 5.96 -0.72 -1.77
C TYR A 59 6.89 0.10 -2.66
N LYS A 60 7.60 1.10 -2.13
CA LYS A 60 8.55 1.91 -2.91
C LYS A 60 9.65 1.07 -3.57
N ARG A 61 10.17 0.04 -2.90
CA ARG A 61 11.16 -0.89 -3.46
C ARG A 61 10.58 -1.76 -4.58
N LYS A 62 9.33 -2.21 -4.44
CA LYS A 62 8.64 -3.02 -5.46
C LYS A 62 8.37 -2.26 -6.75
N LYS A 63 8.47 -0.92 -6.78
CA LYS A 63 8.28 -0.09 -7.97
C LYS A 63 8.97 -0.64 -9.22
N LEU A 64 10.27 -0.94 -9.13
CA LEU A 64 11.03 -1.38 -10.29
C LEU A 64 10.49 -2.72 -10.82
N LEU A 65 10.30 -3.69 -9.93
CA LEU A 65 9.76 -5.00 -10.27
C LEU A 65 8.36 -4.90 -10.89
N THR A 66 7.47 -4.09 -10.31
CA THR A 66 6.12 -3.88 -10.84
C THR A 66 6.14 -3.23 -12.23
N TYR A 67 6.98 -2.22 -12.46
CA TYR A 67 7.09 -1.58 -13.77
C TYR A 67 7.70 -2.52 -14.81
N THR A 68 8.72 -3.31 -14.45
CA THR A 68 9.29 -4.33 -15.32
C THR A 68 8.25 -5.39 -15.68
N TYR A 69 7.50 -5.89 -14.69
CA TYR A 69 6.41 -6.83 -14.90
C TYR A 69 5.36 -6.25 -15.87
N PHE A 70 4.93 -5.01 -15.64
CA PHE A 70 3.98 -4.32 -16.50
C PHE A 70 4.47 -4.26 -17.96
N VAL A 71 5.70 -3.80 -18.19
CA VAL A 71 6.27 -3.68 -19.54
C VAL A 71 6.35 -5.02 -20.24
N VAL A 72 6.87 -6.05 -19.56
CA VAL A 72 7.03 -7.40 -20.14
C VAL A 72 5.68 -7.99 -20.53
N PHE A 73 4.67 -7.95 -19.64
CA PHE A 73 3.34 -8.47 -19.94
C PHE A 73 2.58 -7.64 -20.98
N ALA A 74 2.77 -6.31 -20.98
CA ALA A 74 2.19 -5.44 -21.99
C ALA A 74 2.74 -5.77 -23.39
N VAL A 75 4.07 -5.91 -23.52
CA VAL A 75 4.71 -6.28 -24.79
C VAL A 75 4.24 -7.66 -25.24
N MET A 76 4.25 -8.66 -24.36
CA MET A 76 3.76 -10.00 -24.70
C MET A 76 2.29 -9.99 -25.16
N GLY A 77 1.42 -9.27 -24.45
CA GLY A 77 0.00 -9.15 -24.81
C GLY A 77 -0.18 -8.50 -26.19
N ILE A 78 0.51 -7.39 -26.46
CA ILE A 78 0.48 -6.71 -27.76
C ILE A 78 1.00 -7.62 -28.87
N SER A 79 2.14 -8.29 -28.64
CA SER A 79 2.72 -9.22 -29.62
C SER A 79 1.77 -10.37 -29.97
N VAL A 80 1.07 -10.93 -28.99
CA VAL A 80 0.08 -12.00 -29.19
C VAL A 80 -1.11 -11.49 -30.02
N ILE A 81 -1.61 -10.29 -29.73
CA ILE A 81 -2.72 -9.69 -30.50
C ILE A 81 -2.31 -9.42 -31.95
N ILE A 82 -1.13 -8.83 -32.17
CA ILE A 82 -0.61 -8.57 -33.52
C ILE A 82 -0.40 -9.87 -34.28
N GLY A 83 0.22 -10.88 -33.65
CA GLY A 83 0.42 -12.20 -34.25
C GLY A 83 -0.90 -12.88 -34.62
N GLY A 84 -1.88 -12.84 -33.71
CA GLY A 84 -3.24 -13.34 -33.96
C GLY A 84 -3.92 -12.62 -35.12
N PHE A 85 -3.81 -11.29 -35.20
CA PHE A 85 -4.37 -10.50 -36.28
C PHE A 85 -3.75 -10.85 -37.64
N LEU A 86 -2.41 -10.94 -37.72
CA LEU A 86 -1.70 -11.34 -38.95
C LEU A 86 -2.05 -12.77 -39.39
N PHE A 87 -2.13 -13.70 -38.43
CA PHE A 87 -2.55 -15.08 -38.66
C PHE A 87 -4.00 -15.15 -39.18
N GLY A 88 -4.89 -14.36 -38.59
CA GLY A 88 -6.26 -14.21 -39.04
C GLY A 88 -6.36 -13.68 -40.47
N LYS A 89 -5.55 -12.68 -40.82
CA LYS A 89 -5.50 -12.14 -42.19
C LYS A 89 -5.05 -13.19 -43.21
N PHE A 90 -4.00 -13.96 -42.89
CA PHE A 90 -3.50 -15.03 -43.77
C PHE A 90 -4.52 -16.15 -43.97
N THR A 91 -5.24 -16.54 -42.91
CA THR A 91 -6.28 -17.58 -42.99
C THR A 91 -7.58 -17.08 -43.64
N LEU A 92 -7.89 -15.79 -43.54
CA LEU A 92 -9.04 -15.18 -44.22
C LEU A 92 -8.93 -15.20 -45.76
N GLU A 93 -7.72 -15.17 -46.33
CA GLU A 93 -7.51 -15.39 -47.77
C GLU A 93 -8.02 -16.78 -48.22
N SER A 94 -8.10 -17.74 -47.29
CA SER A 94 -8.71 -19.06 -47.50
C SER A 94 -10.21 -19.14 -47.18
N ARG A 95 -10.91 -18.00 -46.97
CA ARG A 95 -12.35 -17.86 -46.64
C ARG A 95 -12.81 -18.54 -45.34
N ILE A 96 -11.91 -18.80 -44.39
CA ILE A 96 -12.25 -19.39 -43.10
C ILE A 96 -11.90 -18.40 -41.98
N ILE A 97 -12.92 -17.82 -41.33
CA ILE A 97 -12.71 -17.15 -40.03
C ILE A 97 -12.51 -18.27 -39.01
N SER A 98 -11.25 -18.55 -38.69
CA SER A 98 -10.92 -19.59 -37.73
C SER A 98 -11.27 -19.13 -36.31
N SER A 99 -12.02 -19.96 -35.57
CA SER A 99 -12.28 -19.79 -34.13
C SER A 99 -10.98 -19.62 -33.32
N VAL A 100 -9.87 -20.17 -33.83
CA VAL A 100 -8.52 -20.05 -33.27
C VAL A 100 -8.06 -18.60 -33.19
N THR A 101 -8.33 -17.78 -34.21
CA THR A 101 -7.91 -16.36 -34.24
C THR A 101 -8.56 -15.57 -33.11
N ILE A 102 -9.85 -15.82 -32.86
CA ILE A 102 -10.59 -15.16 -31.77
C ILE A 102 -9.99 -15.57 -30.41
N MET A 103 -9.69 -16.86 -30.23
CA MET A 103 -9.11 -17.37 -28.99
C MET A 103 -7.74 -16.73 -28.70
N ILE A 104 -6.89 -16.55 -29.72
CA ILE A 104 -5.59 -15.89 -29.59
C ILE A 104 -5.74 -14.44 -29.13
N ILE A 105 -6.68 -13.69 -29.72
CA ILE A 105 -6.93 -12.29 -29.34
C ILE A 105 -7.41 -12.21 -27.89
N VAL A 106 -8.32 -13.10 -27.48
CA VAL A 106 -8.80 -13.16 -26.09
C VAL A 106 -7.64 -13.41 -25.12
N ILE A 107 -6.74 -14.36 -25.42
CA ILE A 107 -5.55 -14.62 -24.61
C ILE A 107 -4.68 -13.36 -24.50
N GLY A 108 -4.43 -12.67 -25.61
CA GLY A 108 -3.68 -11.41 -25.60
C GLY A 108 -4.31 -10.32 -24.72
N LEU A 109 -5.64 -10.16 -24.77
CA LEU A 109 -6.38 -9.23 -23.92
C LEU A 109 -6.27 -9.60 -22.43
N THR A 110 -6.29 -10.90 -22.07
CA THR A 110 -6.11 -11.30 -20.66
C THR A 110 -4.72 -10.93 -20.11
N LEU A 111 -3.67 -11.05 -20.94
CA LEU A 111 -2.31 -10.65 -20.55
C LEU A 111 -2.23 -9.14 -20.31
N LEU A 112 -2.85 -8.34 -21.18
CA LEU A 112 -2.96 -6.90 -21.00
C LEU A 112 -3.74 -6.55 -19.73
N GLY A 113 -4.89 -7.19 -19.51
CA GLY A 113 -5.68 -7.02 -18.30
C GLY A 113 -4.86 -7.27 -17.02
N LYS A 114 -4.05 -8.33 -16.99
CA LYS A 114 -3.15 -8.59 -15.87
C LYS A 114 -2.08 -7.52 -15.70
N ALA A 115 -1.44 -7.08 -16.80
CA ALA A 115 -0.42 -6.03 -16.74
C ALA A 115 -0.97 -4.74 -16.10
N PHE A 116 -2.09 -4.23 -16.62
CA PHE A 116 -2.72 -3.02 -16.10
C PHE A 116 -3.29 -3.22 -14.70
N GLY A 117 -3.88 -4.38 -14.40
CA GLY A 117 -4.40 -4.71 -13.08
C GLY A 117 -3.32 -4.67 -12.00
N THR A 118 -2.18 -5.34 -12.23
CA THR A 118 -1.04 -5.33 -11.30
C THR A 118 -0.48 -3.92 -11.08
N LEU A 119 -0.36 -3.13 -12.15
CA LEU A 119 0.11 -1.74 -12.04
C LEU A 119 -0.85 -0.86 -11.24
N ASN A 120 -2.16 -1.04 -11.45
CA ASN A 120 -3.18 -0.25 -10.77
C ASN A 120 -3.25 -0.57 -9.27
N ILE A 121 -3.21 -1.86 -8.91
CA ILE A 121 -3.16 -2.32 -7.51
C ILE A 121 -1.93 -1.71 -6.82
N TYR A 122 -0.77 -1.79 -7.45
CA TYR A 122 0.45 -1.20 -6.90
C TYR A 122 0.32 0.31 -6.64
N ARG A 123 -0.28 1.06 -7.58
CA ARG A 123 -0.50 2.52 -7.43
C ARG A 123 -1.44 2.82 -6.27
N GLN A 124 -2.50 2.04 -6.13
CA GLN A 124 -3.46 2.19 -5.04
C GLN A 124 -2.80 1.87 -3.69
N ASP A 125 -2.07 0.76 -3.59
CA ASP A 125 -1.43 0.33 -2.34
C ASP A 125 -0.38 1.33 -1.86
N ILE A 126 0.47 1.85 -2.77
CA ILE A 126 1.47 2.85 -2.39
C ILE A 126 0.84 4.18 -1.98
N GLU A 127 -0.26 4.57 -2.62
CA GLU A 127 -0.99 5.79 -2.27
C GLU A 127 -1.68 5.65 -0.89
N ILE A 128 -2.29 4.50 -0.61
CA ILE A 128 -2.88 4.19 0.70
C ILE A 128 -1.80 4.18 1.78
N ALA A 129 -0.67 3.49 1.54
CA ALA A 129 0.44 3.43 2.50
C ALA A 129 1.02 4.82 2.77
N LYS A 130 1.21 5.62 1.71
CA LYS A 130 1.66 7.01 1.83
C LYS A 130 0.67 7.85 2.62
N SER A 131 -0.62 7.77 2.29
CA SER A 131 -1.67 8.53 3.00
C SER A 131 -1.70 8.17 4.49
N LYS A 132 -1.62 6.88 4.85
CA LYS A 132 -1.55 6.46 6.26
C LYS A 132 -0.34 7.03 6.98
N LYS A 133 0.84 7.04 6.34
CA LYS A 133 2.06 7.66 6.87
C LYS A 133 1.88 9.18 7.03
N ASP A 134 1.46 9.88 5.98
CA ASP A 134 1.28 11.33 5.96
C ASP A 134 0.27 11.79 7.05
N ASN A 135 -0.81 11.02 7.27
CA ASN A 135 -1.78 11.30 8.33
C ASN A 135 -1.16 11.24 9.73
N ILE A 136 -0.25 10.29 10.00
CA ILE A 136 0.42 10.20 11.30
C ILE A 136 1.49 11.27 11.44
N ASP A 137 2.26 11.52 10.38
CA ASP A 137 3.29 12.56 10.36
C ASP A 137 2.65 13.96 10.59
N GLU A 138 1.45 14.21 10.06
CA GLU A 138 0.68 15.43 10.33
C GLU A 138 0.33 15.56 11.81
N VAL A 139 -0.14 14.49 12.45
CA VAL A 139 -0.47 14.56 13.88
C VAL A 139 0.80 14.74 14.73
N LEU A 140 1.89 14.01 14.46
CA LEU A 140 3.15 14.17 15.19
C LEU A 140 3.69 15.60 15.10
N LYS A 141 3.52 16.26 13.94
CA LYS A 141 3.89 17.65 13.73
C LYS A 141 3.10 18.62 14.61
N GLU A 142 1.83 18.35 14.92
CA GLU A 142 1.05 19.17 15.85
C GLU A 142 1.61 19.14 17.28
N TYR A 143 2.32 18.06 17.64
CA TYR A 143 3.03 17.91 18.92
C TYR A 143 4.50 18.32 18.87
N ASN A 144 4.98 18.90 17.75
CA ASN A 144 6.40 19.19 17.47
C ASN A 144 7.32 17.96 17.56
N ILE A 145 6.77 16.76 17.41
CA ILE A 145 7.54 15.52 17.45
C ILE A 145 8.10 15.25 16.07
N THR A 146 9.42 15.12 16.00
CA THR A 146 10.10 14.66 14.79
C THR A 146 10.72 13.30 15.05
N TYR A 147 10.91 12.49 14.01
CA TYR A 147 11.52 11.18 14.16
C TYR A 147 12.41 10.86 12.96
N ASP A 148 13.49 10.15 13.24
CA ASP A 148 14.34 9.52 12.26
C ASP A 148 14.11 8.01 12.30
N ILE A 149 13.88 7.42 11.12
CA ILE A 149 13.72 5.97 10.99
C ILE A 149 14.69 5.40 9.97
N GLN A 150 15.50 4.44 10.41
CA GLN A 150 16.37 3.67 9.54
C GLN A 150 15.78 2.28 9.34
N ILE A 151 15.56 1.90 8.08
CA ILE A 151 14.95 0.62 7.73
C ILE A 151 15.93 -0.17 6.87
N MET A 152 16.31 -1.35 7.34
CA MET A 152 17.15 -2.30 6.62
C MET A 152 16.35 -3.56 6.33
N PHE A 153 16.30 -3.95 5.07
CA PHE A 153 15.66 -5.17 4.63
C PHE A 153 16.71 -6.27 4.47
N GLY A 154 16.54 -7.37 5.21
CA GLY A 154 17.36 -8.56 5.12
C GLY A 154 17.14 -9.35 3.82
N LYS A 155 17.73 -10.53 3.73
CA LYS A 155 17.49 -11.43 2.59
C LYS A 155 16.07 -11.98 2.66
N GLU A 156 15.41 -12.04 1.52
CA GLU A 156 14.12 -12.70 1.39
C GLU A 156 14.36 -14.20 1.21
N ILE A 157 13.83 -15.02 2.12
CA ILE A 157 13.93 -16.49 2.12
C ILE A 157 12.50 -17.04 2.13
N HIS A 158 12.13 -17.80 1.09
CA HIS A 158 10.79 -18.40 0.94
C HIS A 158 9.62 -17.42 1.11
N GLY A 159 9.75 -16.18 0.61
CA GLY A 159 8.72 -15.15 0.70
C GLY A 159 8.60 -14.47 2.07
N THR A 160 9.47 -14.83 3.03
CA THR A 160 9.62 -14.14 4.31
C THR A 160 10.88 -13.29 4.27
N GLN A 161 10.81 -12.04 4.75
CA GLN A 161 11.96 -11.13 4.78
C GLN A 161 12.06 -10.51 6.17
N ASP A 162 13.21 -10.69 6.81
CA ASP A 162 13.52 -10.00 8.05
C ASP A 162 13.68 -8.50 7.77
N VAL A 163 13.00 -7.67 8.55
CA VAL A 163 13.07 -6.21 8.45
C VAL A 163 13.52 -5.64 9.78
N TYR A 164 14.64 -4.93 9.77
CA TYR A 164 15.17 -4.23 10.93
C TYR A 164 14.80 -2.75 10.81
N ALA A 165 14.13 -2.19 11.82
CA ALA A 165 13.77 -0.79 11.86
C ALA A 165 14.23 -0.17 13.19
N GLU A 166 15.12 0.82 13.09
CA GLU A 166 15.58 1.62 14.22
C GLU A 166 14.87 2.98 14.18
N LEU A 167 14.15 3.33 15.24
CA LEU A 167 13.39 4.57 15.37
C LEU A 167 14.06 5.46 16.42
N LYS A 168 14.30 6.73 16.10
CA LYS A 168 14.77 7.76 17.03
C LYS A 168 13.79 8.91 17.04
N ILE A 169 13.22 9.19 18.21
CA ILE A 169 12.26 10.29 18.40
C ILE A 169 13.00 11.49 18.97
N ASN A 170 12.74 12.66 18.40
CA ASN A 170 13.27 13.94 18.83
C ASN A 170 12.09 14.85 19.26
N TYR A 171 12.19 15.40 20.46
CA TYR A 171 11.20 16.30 21.07
C TYR A 171 11.61 17.77 20.93
#